data_AF-A0A226X9B2-F1
#
_entry.id   AF-A0A226X9B2-F1
#
_cell.length_a   1.000
_cell.length_b   1.000
_cell.length_c   1.000
_cell.angle_alpha   90.00
_cell.angle_beta   90.00
_cell.angle_gamma   90.00
#
_symmetry.space_group_name_H-M   'P 1'
#
loop_
_entity.id
_entity.type
_entity.pdbx_description
1 polymer ?
#
loop_
_entity_poly.entity_id
_entity_poly.type
_entity_poly.pdbx_seq_one_letter_code
_entity_poly.pdbx_strand_id
1 'polypeptide(L)'
;MFHTIPTMFALVTFAPKPGAPDHARVMCYPTPEGDAMLTYLSPFDAWIEATYSSKPGTPYRVIDASTFDPREMVSDLRGKLNVGLHIGWTASDGKLLAKPSGELVGYMALQTLAVAPADMEDIEFTLNVENRKSVDTFHEKAGLFAYSESLEASMKWGDHRLDREVALAMQNVPATCEASSADINQIAVYDLEGKQWHFVALADLVDKTTA
;
A
#
# COMPACT_ATOMS: atom_id res chain seq x y z
N MET A 1 6.01 -13.04 -16.06
CA MET A 1 4.96 -12.05 -15.84
C MET A 1 4.52 -12.16 -14.39
N PHE A 2 4.10 -11.06 -13.77
CA PHE A 2 3.56 -11.09 -12.42
C PHE A 2 2.07 -10.81 -12.49
N HIS A 3 1.24 -11.69 -11.96
CA HIS A 3 -0.20 -11.56 -11.96
C HIS A 3 -0.70 -11.35 -10.55
N THR A 4 -1.54 -10.34 -10.34
CA THR A 4 -2.14 -10.04 -9.03
C THR A 4 -3.65 -10.20 -9.10
N ILE A 5 -4.22 -10.92 -8.13
CA ILE A 5 -5.66 -11.14 -8.01
C ILE A 5 -6.09 -10.75 -6.58
N PRO A 6 -6.80 -9.62 -6.39
CA PRO A 6 -7.20 -8.63 -7.40
C PRO A 6 -5.99 -7.84 -7.95
N THR A 7 -6.21 -6.99 -8.96
CA THR A 7 -5.20 -6.04 -9.43
C THR A 7 -4.67 -5.20 -8.27
N MET A 8 -3.34 -5.11 -8.18
CA MET A 8 -2.64 -4.31 -7.18
C MET A 8 -1.73 -3.29 -7.85
N PHE A 9 -1.37 -2.27 -7.09
CA PHE A 9 -0.45 -1.21 -7.49
C PHE A 9 0.80 -1.24 -6.62
N ALA A 10 1.90 -0.77 -7.17
CA ALA A 10 3.18 -0.66 -6.45
C ALA A 10 3.83 0.69 -6.72
N LEU A 11 4.68 1.13 -5.79
CA LEU A 11 5.50 2.33 -5.95
C LEU A 11 6.88 1.91 -6.42
N VAL A 12 7.37 2.52 -7.50
CA VAL A 12 8.71 2.27 -8.02
C VAL A 12 9.53 3.53 -8.21
N THR A 13 10.84 3.40 -8.07
CA THR A 13 11.82 4.42 -8.45
C THR A 13 12.66 3.88 -9.60
N PHE A 14 12.94 4.72 -10.61
CA PHE A 14 13.86 4.34 -11.67
C PHE A 14 15.28 4.25 -11.13
N ALA A 15 15.92 3.10 -11.35
CA ALA A 15 17.29 2.82 -10.93
C ALA A 15 18.05 2.13 -12.08
N PRO A 16 18.32 2.83 -13.20
CA PRO A 16 18.93 2.21 -14.37
C PRO A 16 20.23 1.46 -14.02
N LYS A 17 20.38 0.25 -14.57
CA LYS A 17 21.61 -0.57 -14.45
C LYS A 17 22.22 -0.77 -15.86
N PRO A 18 23.53 -1.04 -15.99
CA PRO A 18 24.13 -1.37 -17.28
C PRO A 18 23.40 -2.52 -17.98
N GLY A 19 22.90 -2.28 -19.20
CA GLY A 19 22.11 -3.26 -19.95
C GLY A 19 20.61 -3.33 -19.58
N ALA A 20 20.16 -2.57 -18.59
CA ALA A 20 18.76 -2.48 -18.17
C ALA A 20 18.39 -1.01 -17.85
N PRO A 21 18.19 -0.17 -18.90
CA PRO A 21 17.91 1.27 -18.72
C PRO A 21 16.58 1.52 -18.00
N ASP A 22 15.62 0.61 -18.15
CA ASP A 22 14.30 0.70 -17.51
C ASP A 22 14.22 -0.03 -16.17
N HIS A 23 15.37 -0.43 -15.60
CA HIS A 23 15.38 -1.07 -14.29
C HIS A 23 14.77 -0.15 -13.24
N ALA A 24 13.83 -0.70 -12.47
CA ALA A 24 13.13 0.01 -11.42
C ALA A 24 13.25 -0.77 -10.11
N ARG A 25 13.28 -0.05 -8.99
CA ARG A 25 13.21 -0.61 -7.64
C ARG A 25 11.84 -0.34 -7.06
N VAL A 26 11.20 -1.38 -6.56
CA VAL A 26 9.94 -1.25 -5.84
C VAL A 26 10.18 -0.76 -4.41
N MET A 27 9.22 0.00 -3.89
CA MET A 27 9.16 0.37 -2.48
C MET A 27 8.94 -0.90 -1.66
N CYS A 28 9.78 -1.09 -0.66
CA CYS A 28 9.70 -2.23 0.24
C CYS A 28 9.46 -1.79 1.68
N TYR A 29 8.80 -2.65 2.43
CA TYR A 29 8.76 -2.58 3.88
C TYR A 29 9.68 -3.66 4.47
N PRO A 30 10.61 -3.30 5.37
CA PRO A 30 11.51 -4.28 5.98
C PRO A 30 10.73 -5.17 6.95
N THR A 31 10.88 -6.49 6.81
CA THR A 31 10.34 -7.48 7.76
C THR A 31 11.47 -8.35 8.33
N PRO A 32 11.29 -9.01 9.48
CA PRO A 32 12.28 -9.95 10.01
C PRO A 32 12.66 -11.06 9.01
N GLU A 33 11.73 -11.45 8.15
CA GLU A 33 11.91 -12.49 7.15
C GLU A 33 12.53 -11.98 5.85
N GLY A 34 12.68 -10.66 5.67
CA GLY A 34 13.19 -10.02 4.45
C GLY A 34 12.23 -8.97 3.89
N ASP A 35 12.72 -8.13 2.98
CA ASP A 35 11.94 -7.02 2.44
C ASP A 35 10.64 -7.49 1.76
N ALA A 36 9.51 -6.89 2.15
CA ALA A 36 8.22 -7.10 1.56
C ALA A 36 7.92 -6.03 0.51
N MET A 37 7.54 -6.44 -0.70
CA MET A 37 7.07 -5.53 -1.74
C MET A 37 5.79 -4.84 -1.26
N LEU A 38 5.79 -3.51 -1.15
CA LEU A 38 4.62 -2.76 -0.70
C LEU A 38 3.65 -2.57 -1.87
N THR A 39 2.42 -3.03 -1.66
CA THR A 39 1.36 -3.07 -2.65
C THR A 39 0.08 -2.44 -2.13
N TYR A 40 -0.75 -1.95 -3.05
CA TYR A 40 -1.98 -1.21 -2.74
C TYR A 40 -3.11 -1.78 -3.58
N LEU A 41 -4.30 -1.93 -2.99
CA LEU A 41 -5.52 -2.18 -3.77
C LEU A 41 -5.95 -0.92 -4.51
N SER A 42 -5.68 0.24 -3.91
CA SER A 42 -6.01 1.53 -4.48
C SER A 42 -4.81 2.22 -5.10
N PRO A 43 -4.88 2.61 -6.40
CA PRO A 43 -3.85 3.47 -6.95
C PRO A 43 -3.91 4.86 -6.31
N PHE A 44 -5.05 5.25 -5.76
CA PHE A 44 -5.19 6.50 -5.02
C PHE A 44 -4.39 6.50 -3.71
N ASP A 45 -4.48 5.42 -2.93
CA ASP A 45 -3.66 5.29 -1.72
C ASP A 45 -2.17 5.24 -2.08
N ALA A 46 -1.83 4.56 -3.18
CA ALA A 46 -0.48 4.55 -3.74
C ALA A 46 0.00 5.96 -4.14
N TRP A 47 -0.85 6.80 -4.72
CA TRP A 47 -0.48 8.18 -5.07
C TRP A 47 -0.33 9.09 -3.83
N ILE A 48 -1.16 8.91 -2.81
CA ILE A 48 -0.96 9.60 -1.52
C ILE A 48 0.41 9.21 -0.96
N GLU A 49 0.70 7.91 -0.87
CA GLU A 49 2.00 7.47 -0.35
C GLU A 49 3.14 8.01 -1.21
N ALA A 50 3.02 7.96 -2.54
CA ALA A 50 4.04 8.48 -3.44
C ALA A 50 4.33 9.98 -3.20
N THR A 51 3.31 10.75 -2.82
CA THR A 51 3.46 12.17 -2.47
C THR A 51 4.29 12.37 -1.20
N TYR A 52 4.11 11.52 -0.18
CA TYR A 52 4.88 11.57 1.06
C TYR A 52 6.28 10.97 0.94
N SER A 53 6.44 9.89 0.17
CA SER A 53 7.70 9.15 0.06
C SER A 53 8.66 9.73 -0.98
N SER A 54 8.14 10.47 -1.97
CA SER A 54 8.98 11.08 -3.01
C SER A 54 9.87 12.17 -2.42
N LYS A 55 11.15 12.15 -2.80
CA LYS A 55 12.14 13.16 -2.43
C LYS A 55 12.74 13.77 -3.69
N PRO A 56 13.27 15.01 -3.64
CA PRO A 56 14.02 15.56 -4.76
C PRO A 56 15.11 14.59 -5.22
N GLY A 57 15.08 14.20 -6.50
CA GLY A 57 16.02 13.24 -7.09
C GLY A 57 15.59 11.77 -7.02
N THR A 58 14.61 11.42 -6.20
CA THR A 58 14.07 10.05 -6.05
C THR A 58 12.55 10.07 -6.03
N PRO A 59 11.89 10.37 -7.17
CA PRO A 59 10.44 10.35 -7.26
C PRO A 59 9.94 8.91 -7.34
N TYR A 60 8.92 8.59 -6.54
CA TYR A 60 8.15 7.37 -6.70
C TYR A 60 7.10 7.54 -7.78
N ARG A 61 6.88 6.49 -8.56
CA ARG A 61 5.79 6.37 -9.53
C ARG A 61 4.91 5.21 -9.16
N VAL A 62 3.60 5.41 -9.28
CA VAL A 62 2.61 4.34 -9.14
C VAL A 62 2.57 3.57 -10.46
N ILE A 63 2.66 2.25 -10.36
CA ILE A 63 2.49 1.33 -11.50
C ILE A 63 1.49 0.23 -11.13
N ASP A 64 0.86 -0.37 -12.14
CA ASP A 64 0.23 -1.67 -11.98
C ASP A 64 1.31 -2.68 -11.59
N ALA A 65 1.11 -3.39 -10.48
CA ALA A 65 2.09 -4.32 -9.96
C ALA A 65 2.45 -5.40 -10.99
N SER A 66 1.53 -5.77 -11.88
CA SER A 66 1.78 -6.77 -12.94
C SER A 66 2.84 -6.38 -13.96
N THR A 67 3.17 -5.09 -14.03
CA THR A 67 4.24 -4.56 -14.89
C THR A 67 5.62 -4.60 -14.23
N PHE A 68 5.69 -4.89 -12.93
CA PHE A 68 6.95 -5.07 -12.21
C PHE A 68 7.48 -6.50 -12.37
N ASP A 69 8.81 -6.65 -12.41
CA ASP A 69 9.47 -7.94 -12.42
C ASP A 69 9.97 -8.31 -11.01
N PRO A 70 9.26 -9.17 -10.27
CA PRO A 70 9.61 -9.53 -8.90
C PRO A 70 10.67 -10.65 -8.81
N ARG A 71 11.21 -11.15 -9.92
CA ARG A 71 12.12 -12.31 -9.92
C ARG A 71 13.41 -12.08 -9.12
N GLU A 72 13.95 -10.86 -9.13
CA GLU A 72 15.11 -10.48 -8.30
C GLU A 72 14.75 -10.67 -6.81
N MET A 73 13.60 -10.16 -6.37
CA MET A 73 13.13 -10.31 -4.98
C MET A 73 12.89 -11.76 -4.59
N VAL A 74 12.31 -12.57 -5.48
CA VAL A 74 12.07 -13.99 -5.24
C VAL A 74 13.37 -14.75 -5.06
N SER A 75 14.36 -14.44 -5.89
CA SER A 75 15.69 -15.05 -5.85
C SER A 75 16.44 -14.68 -4.57
N ASP A 76 16.41 -13.39 -4.20
CA ASP A 76 17.04 -12.87 -2.99
C ASP A 76 16.46 -13.52 -1.73
N LEU A 77 15.17 -13.88 -1.76
CA LEU A 77 14.46 -14.53 -0.67
C LEU A 77 14.26 -16.05 -0.88
N ARG A 78 15.18 -16.70 -1.60
CA ARG A 78 15.27 -18.16 -1.73
C ARG A 78 13.96 -18.83 -2.20
N GLY A 79 13.34 -18.28 -3.23
CA GLY A 79 12.11 -18.80 -3.82
C GLY A 79 10.84 -18.36 -3.09
N LYS A 80 10.89 -17.22 -2.38
CA LYS A 80 9.72 -16.63 -1.72
C LYS A 80 9.56 -15.18 -2.12
N LEU A 81 8.32 -14.70 -2.20
CA LEU A 81 7.99 -13.29 -2.36
C LEU A 81 7.18 -12.83 -1.16
N ASN A 82 7.73 -11.88 -0.39
CA ASN A 82 6.97 -11.19 0.64
C ASN A 82 6.20 -10.02 0.00
N VAL A 83 4.90 -9.95 0.26
CA VAL A 83 4.02 -8.87 -0.20
C VAL A 83 3.38 -8.23 1.01
N GLY A 84 3.58 -6.92 1.15
CA GLY A 84 2.88 -6.08 2.13
C GLY A 84 1.69 -5.43 1.46
N LEU A 85 0.49 -5.73 1.94
CA LEU A 85 -0.75 -5.09 1.51
C LEU A 85 -1.00 -3.86 2.37
N HIS A 86 -0.89 -2.67 1.79
CA HIS A 86 -1.31 -1.44 2.46
C HIS A 86 -2.82 -1.45 2.72
N ILE A 87 -3.21 -1.28 3.97
CA ILE A 87 -4.63 -1.20 4.40
C ILE A 87 -5.01 0.26 4.69
N GLY A 88 -4.09 1.05 5.22
CA GLY A 88 -4.31 2.44 5.59
C GLY A 88 -3.09 3.00 6.32
N TRP A 89 -3.21 4.18 6.91
CA TRP A 89 -2.13 4.79 7.68
C TRP A 89 -2.35 4.64 9.18
N THR A 90 -1.29 4.37 9.91
CA THR A 90 -1.34 4.29 11.37
C THR A 90 -1.67 5.66 11.97
N ALA A 91 -2.47 5.64 13.04
CA ALA A 91 -2.96 6.84 13.69
C ALA A 91 -3.05 6.68 15.21
N SER A 92 -3.04 7.83 15.88
CA SER A 92 -3.18 7.98 17.33
C SER A 92 -4.07 9.17 17.64
N ASP A 93 -5.20 8.94 18.31
CA ASP A 93 -6.14 9.98 18.78
C ASP A 93 -6.53 11.00 17.70
N GLY A 94 -6.87 10.52 16.50
CA GLY A 94 -7.27 11.34 15.35
C GLY A 94 -6.13 12.03 14.62
N LYS A 95 -4.88 11.64 14.89
CA LYS A 95 -3.68 12.15 14.22
C LYS A 95 -2.96 11.04 13.47
N LEU A 96 -2.45 11.35 12.29
CA LEU A 96 -1.64 10.40 11.53
C LEU A 96 -0.23 10.29 12.12
N LEU A 97 0.33 9.09 12.18
CA LEU A 97 1.72 8.90 12.57
C LEU A 97 2.63 9.15 11.38
N ALA A 98 3.65 9.97 11.61
CA ALA A 98 4.70 10.26 10.64
C ALA A 98 6.09 9.95 11.22
N LYS A 99 6.98 9.51 10.33
CA LYS A 99 8.42 9.42 10.62
C LYS A 99 9.00 10.84 10.76
N PRO A 100 10.16 11.01 11.41
CA PRO A 100 10.85 12.31 11.45
C PRO A 100 11.15 12.90 10.05
N SER A 101 11.21 12.07 9.01
CA SER A 101 11.37 12.48 7.62
C SER A 101 10.09 13.06 6.99
N GLY A 102 8.95 13.04 7.69
CA GLY A 102 7.64 13.49 7.20
C GLY A 102 6.83 12.41 6.48
N GLU A 103 7.43 11.25 6.21
CA GLU A 103 6.74 10.10 5.60
C GLU A 103 5.68 9.55 6.57
N LEU A 104 4.47 9.31 6.09
CA LEU A 104 3.45 8.63 6.89
C LEU A 104 3.86 7.18 7.17
N VAL A 105 3.30 6.61 8.24
CA VAL A 105 3.54 5.22 8.61
C VAL A 105 2.32 4.39 8.19
N GLY A 106 2.46 3.59 7.14
CA GLY A 106 1.43 2.65 6.69
C GLY A 106 1.19 1.50 7.67
N TYR A 107 -0.07 1.09 7.78
CA TYR A 107 -0.51 -0.17 8.38
C TYR A 107 -0.72 -1.19 7.26
N MET A 108 -0.12 -2.37 7.40
CA MET A 108 -0.14 -3.37 6.35
C MET A 108 -0.38 -4.79 6.88
N ALA A 109 -1.01 -5.60 6.04
CA ALA A 109 -1.03 -7.05 6.21
C ALA A 109 0.09 -7.69 5.37
N LEU A 110 0.75 -8.69 5.93
CA LEU A 110 1.82 -9.41 5.24
C LEU A 110 1.30 -10.72 4.66
N GLN A 111 1.74 -11.06 3.44
CA GLN A 111 1.53 -12.35 2.82
C GLN A 111 2.79 -12.80 2.11
N THR A 112 3.23 -14.03 2.39
CA THR A 112 4.37 -14.64 1.70
C THR A 112 3.87 -15.67 0.69
N LEU A 113 4.32 -15.52 -0.55
CA LEU A 113 4.12 -16.51 -1.60
C LEU A 113 5.39 -17.36 -1.75
N ALA A 114 5.25 -18.68 -1.72
CA ALA A 114 6.31 -19.58 -2.17
C ALA A 114 6.21 -19.73 -3.69
N VAL A 115 7.32 -19.52 -4.40
CA VAL A 115 7.36 -19.58 -5.87
C VAL A 115 8.24 -20.73 -6.30
N ALA A 116 7.66 -21.71 -6.98
CA ALA A 116 8.43 -22.83 -7.50
C ALA A 116 9.30 -22.37 -8.68
N PRO A 117 10.48 -22.99 -8.91
CA PRO A 117 11.33 -22.65 -10.05
C PRO A 117 10.61 -22.74 -11.41
N ALA A 118 9.61 -23.60 -11.54
CA ALA A 118 8.82 -23.76 -12.77
C ALA A 118 7.88 -22.58 -13.04
N ASP A 119 7.47 -21.87 -12.00
CA ASP A 119 6.51 -20.75 -12.08
C ASP A 119 7.24 -19.41 -12.21
N MET A 120 8.56 -19.42 -12.35
CA MET A 120 9.35 -18.19 -12.21
C MET A 120 9.13 -17.19 -13.35
N GLU A 121 8.78 -17.69 -14.53
CA GLU A 121 8.41 -16.86 -15.67
C GLU A 121 6.94 -16.42 -15.64
N ASP A 122 6.13 -16.94 -14.73
CA ASP A 122 4.69 -16.66 -14.63
C ASP A 122 4.18 -16.78 -13.19
N ILE A 123 4.44 -15.74 -12.39
CA ILE A 123 4.14 -15.73 -10.96
C ILE A 123 2.73 -15.22 -10.74
N GLU A 124 1.88 -16.05 -10.16
CA GLU A 124 0.53 -15.64 -9.73
C GLU A 124 0.50 -15.38 -8.22
N PHE A 125 0.06 -14.18 -7.84
CA PHE A 125 -0.22 -13.79 -6.47
C PHE A 125 -1.72 -13.54 -6.29
N THR A 126 -2.37 -14.42 -5.53
CA THR A 126 -3.76 -14.25 -5.11
C THR A 126 -3.80 -13.80 -3.66
N LEU A 127 -4.50 -12.70 -3.39
CA LEU A 127 -4.72 -12.23 -2.03
C LEU A 127 -5.51 -13.28 -1.25
N ASN A 128 -4.97 -13.71 -0.10
CA ASN A 128 -5.60 -14.73 0.70
C ASN A 128 -6.93 -14.25 1.33
N VAL A 129 -7.75 -15.20 1.78
CA VAL A 129 -9.08 -14.93 2.33
C VAL A 129 -9.02 -14.06 3.59
N GLU A 130 -8.00 -14.25 4.43
CA GLU A 130 -7.84 -13.52 5.69
C GLU A 130 -7.55 -12.03 5.47
N ASN A 131 -6.64 -11.72 4.54
CA ASN A 131 -6.30 -10.35 4.19
C ASN A 131 -7.45 -9.67 3.45
N ARG A 132 -8.16 -10.40 2.58
CA ARG A 132 -9.39 -9.90 1.94
C ARG A 132 -10.44 -9.55 2.99
N LYS A 133 -10.72 -10.46 3.94
CA LYS A 133 -11.66 -10.20 5.04
C LYS A 133 -11.22 -9.00 5.89
N SER A 134 -9.93 -8.87 6.15
CA SER A 134 -9.37 -7.72 6.90
C SER A 134 -9.61 -6.39 6.19
N VAL A 135 -9.40 -6.35 4.88
CA VAL A 135 -9.70 -5.17 4.04
C VAL A 135 -11.18 -4.85 4.06
N ASP A 136 -12.04 -5.84 3.83
CA ASP A 136 -13.49 -5.63 3.78
C ASP A 136 -14.01 -5.12 5.14
N THR A 137 -13.58 -5.76 6.23
CA THR A 137 -13.94 -5.36 7.60
C THR A 137 -13.48 -3.94 7.89
N PHE A 138 -12.26 -3.58 7.50
CA PHE A 138 -11.74 -2.24 7.72
C PHE A 138 -12.57 -1.17 7.00
N HIS A 139 -12.88 -1.37 5.73
CA HIS A 139 -13.71 -0.43 4.96
C HIS A 139 -15.14 -0.36 5.50
N GLU A 140 -15.74 -1.48 5.93
CA GLU A 140 -17.05 -1.50 6.59
C GLU A 140 -17.04 -0.63 7.86
N LYS A 141 -16.02 -0.80 8.71
CA LYS A 141 -15.89 -0.03 9.96
C LYS A 141 -15.59 1.45 9.72
N ALA A 142 -14.93 1.77 8.60
CA ALA A 142 -14.72 3.14 8.15
C ALA A 142 -16.00 3.76 7.53
N GLY A 143 -17.09 3.00 7.38
CA GLY A 143 -18.32 3.45 6.72
C GLY A 143 -18.23 3.51 5.19
N LEU A 144 -17.21 2.89 4.60
CA LEU A 144 -16.89 2.90 3.18
C LEU A 144 -17.46 1.66 2.47
N PHE A 145 -18.78 1.47 2.55
CA PHE A 145 -19.46 0.29 2.03
C PHE A 145 -19.38 0.12 0.50
N ALA A 146 -19.13 1.20 -0.23
CA ALA A 146 -18.97 1.22 -1.69
C ALA A 146 -17.51 1.52 -2.12
N TYR A 147 -16.54 1.09 -1.30
CA TYR A 147 -15.13 1.36 -1.56
C TYR A 147 -14.65 0.75 -2.88
N SER A 148 -15.04 -0.49 -3.19
CA SER A 148 -14.71 -1.16 -4.46
C SER A 148 -15.20 -0.40 -5.69
N GLU A 149 -16.43 0.12 -5.65
CA GLU A 149 -17.03 0.86 -6.74
C GLU A 149 -16.35 2.22 -6.92
N SER A 150 -16.04 2.89 -5.80
CA SER A 150 -15.29 4.15 -5.78
C SER A 150 -13.89 3.96 -6.37
N LEU A 151 -13.25 2.84 -6.03
CA LEU A 151 -11.96 2.43 -6.54
C LEU A 151 -11.99 2.20 -8.05
N GLU A 152 -12.92 1.39 -8.54
CA GLU A 152 -13.10 1.12 -9.96
C GLU A 152 -13.40 2.37 -10.78
N ALA A 153 -14.16 3.31 -10.20
CA ALA A 153 -14.40 4.61 -10.82
C ALA A 153 -13.11 5.44 -10.91
N SER A 154 -12.27 5.42 -9.87
CA SER A 154 -11.01 6.17 -9.82
C SER A 154 -9.99 5.68 -10.85
N MET A 155 -9.96 4.38 -11.15
CA MET A 155 -9.08 3.80 -12.16
C MET A 155 -9.35 4.30 -13.59
N LYS A 156 -10.50 4.94 -13.83
CA LYS A 156 -10.88 5.51 -15.13
C LYS A 156 -10.54 6.99 -15.26
N TRP A 157 -9.98 7.61 -14.21
CA TRP A 157 -9.65 9.03 -14.23
C TRP A 157 -8.36 9.28 -15.00
N GLY A 158 -8.28 10.41 -15.70
CA GLY A 158 -7.03 10.88 -16.28
C GLY A 158 -6.13 11.56 -15.24
N ASP A 159 -4.83 11.61 -15.53
CA ASP A 159 -3.77 12.08 -14.64
C ASP A 159 -4.08 13.42 -13.95
N HIS A 160 -4.55 14.43 -14.69
CA HIS A 160 -4.88 15.73 -14.11
C HIS A 160 -5.96 15.67 -13.03
N ARG A 161 -6.96 14.78 -13.19
CA ARG A 161 -7.99 14.61 -12.16
C ARG A 161 -7.38 13.95 -10.94
N LEU A 162 -6.56 12.91 -11.12
CA LEU A 162 -5.90 12.21 -10.04
C LEU A 162 -5.00 13.15 -9.23
N ASP A 163 -4.15 13.93 -9.89
CA ASP A 163 -3.28 14.93 -9.25
C ASP A 163 -4.08 15.90 -8.37
N ARG A 164 -5.23 16.39 -8.88
CA ARG A 164 -6.10 17.29 -8.14
C ARG A 164 -6.71 16.62 -6.91
N GLU A 165 -7.16 15.38 -7.04
CA GLU A 165 -7.81 14.64 -5.96
C GLU A 165 -6.80 14.24 -4.88
N VAL A 166 -5.58 13.87 -5.27
CA VAL A 166 -4.46 13.65 -4.34
C VAL A 166 -4.12 14.95 -3.62
N ALA A 167 -3.99 16.07 -4.34
CA ALA A 167 -3.74 17.37 -3.73
C ALA A 167 -4.83 17.77 -2.72
N LEU A 168 -6.10 17.44 -2.97
CA LEU A 168 -7.20 17.65 -2.02
C LEU A 168 -7.07 16.74 -0.79
N ALA A 169 -6.71 15.47 -0.96
CA ALA A 169 -6.45 14.57 0.16
C ALA A 169 -5.34 15.09 1.07
N MET A 170 -4.28 15.64 0.47
CA MET A 170 -3.15 16.25 1.17
C MET A 170 -3.54 17.56 1.88
N GLN A 171 -4.41 18.37 1.29
CA GLN A 171 -4.93 19.59 1.93
C GLN A 171 -5.82 19.29 3.14
N ASN A 172 -6.58 18.18 3.07
CA ASN A 172 -7.47 17.73 4.12
C ASN A 172 -6.79 16.78 5.12
N VAL A 173 -5.45 16.66 5.07
CA VAL A 173 -4.73 15.77 5.96
C VAL A 173 -4.97 16.18 7.43
N PRO A 174 -5.28 15.22 8.32
CA PRO A 174 -5.33 15.46 9.75
C PRO A 174 -3.98 15.90 10.29
N ALA A 175 -3.97 16.42 11.51
CA ALA A 175 -2.71 16.69 12.21
C ALA A 175 -1.86 15.41 12.30
N THR A 176 -0.54 15.57 12.29
CA THR A 176 0.39 14.46 12.45
C THR A 176 1.02 14.46 13.85
N CYS A 177 1.50 13.31 14.29
CA CYS A 177 2.41 13.18 15.43
C CYS A 177 3.55 12.20 15.12
N GLU A 178 4.64 12.29 15.90
CA GLU A 178 5.81 11.46 15.68
C GLU A 178 5.55 10.01 16.05
N ALA A 179 5.84 9.09 15.12
CA ALA A 179 5.60 7.66 15.27
C ALA A 179 6.32 7.03 16.47
N SER A 180 7.46 7.58 16.90
CA SER A 180 8.20 7.10 18.08
C SER A 180 7.60 7.52 19.42
N SER A 181 6.59 8.39 19.42
CA SER A 181 6.07 9.06 20.62
C SER A 181 4.66 8.66 21.01
N ALA A 182 3.98 7.87 20.17
CA ALA A 182 2.55 7.61 20.30
C ALA A 182 2.23 6.14 20.02
N ASP A 183 1.28 5.61 20.76
CA ASP A 183 0.74 4.28 20.51
C ASP A 183 -0.16 4.30 19.28
N ILE A 184 -0.04 3.26 18.45
CA ILE A 184 -0.97 3.04 17.34
C ILE A 184 -2.27 2.53 17.97
N ASN A 185 -3.33 3.37 17.95
CA ASN A 185 -4.65 2.98 18.43
C ASN A 185 -5.72 3.02 17.32
N GLN A 186 -5.37 3.54 16.15
CA GLN A 186 -6.26 3.70 15.00
C GLN A 186 -5.56 3.39 13.68
N ILE A 187 -6.35 3.05 12.67
CA ILE A 187 -5.98 3.06 11.26
C ILE A 187 -6.83 4.12 10.56
N ALA A 188 -6.21 4.93 9.73
CA ALA A 188 -6.84 5.97 8.94
C ALA A 188 -6.87 5.61 7.46
N VAL A 189 -7.93 6.02 6.78
CA VAL A 189 -8.10 5.90 5.33
C VAL A 189 -8.77 7.14 4.78
N TYR A 190 -8.39 7.55 3.58
CA TYR A 190 -9.05 8.67 2.91
C TYR A 190 -10.26 8.18 2.12
N ASP A 191 -11.41 8.80 2.39
CA ASP A 191 -12.63 8.61 1.63
C ASP A 191 -12.64 9.52 0.42
N LEU A 192 -12.46 8.90 -0.74
CA LEU A 192 -12.41 9.57 -2.01
C LEU A 192 -13.75 10.23 -2.39
N GLU A 193 -14.89 9.73 -1.91
CA GLU A 193 -16.20 10.31 -2.21
C GLU A 193 -16.49 11.48 -1.26
N GLY A 194 -16.36 11.24 0.05
CA GLY A 194 -16.61 12.23 1.10
C GLY A 194 -15.52 13.29 1.28
N LYS A 195 -14.37 13.13 0.63
CA LYS A 195 -13.21 14.04 0.67
C LYS A 195 -12.63 14.26 2.08
N GLN A 196 -12.71 13.24 2.93
CA GLN A 196 -12.32 13.31 4.33
C GLN A 196 -11.56 12.06 4.76
N TRP A 197 -10.83 12.18 5.86
CA TRP A 197 -10.14 11.05 6.48
C TRP A 197 -11.03 10.41 7.54
N HIS A 198 -11.17 9.09 7.47
CA HIS A 198 -11.84 8.29 8.48
C HIS A 198 -10.82 7.59 9.34
N PHE A 199 -11.16 7.38 10.61
CA PHE A 199 -10.33 6.69 11.58
C PHE A 199 -11.11 5.53 12.19
N VAL A 200 -10.53 4.34 12.13
CA VAL A 200 -11.09 3.14 12.75
C VAL A 200 -10.20 2.72 13.90
N ALA A 201 -10.77 2.50 15.07
CA ALA A 201 -10.02 2.01 16.22
C ALA A 201 -9.50 0.59 15.95
N LEU A 202 -8.24 0.31 16.28
CA LEU A 202 -7.67 -1.03 16.14
C LEU A 202 -8.45 -2.08 16.94
N ALA A 203 -8.99 -1.69 18.10
CA ALA A 203 -9.82 -2.55 18.94
C ALA A 203 -11.10 -3.04 18.25
N ASP A 204 -11.57 -2.35 17.21
CA ASP A 204 -12.76 -2.73 16.43
C ASP A 204 -12.43 -3.62 15.23
N LEU A 205 -11.14 -3.80 14.93
CA LEU A 205 -10.63 -4.60 13.81
C LEU A 205 -10.07 -5.96 14.26
N VAL A 206 -9.67 -6.08 15.53
CA VAL A 206 -9.27 -7.35 16.11
C VAL A 206 -10.52 -8.13 16.50
N ASP A 207 -10.75 -9.28 15.84
CA ASP A 207 -11.80 -10.22 16.23
C ASP A 207 -11.58 -10.60 17.72
N LYS A 208 -12.57 -10.34 18.60
CA LYS A 208 -12.53 -10.70 20.03
C LYS A 208 -12.59 -12.22 20.29
N THR A 209 -12.21 -13.05 19.33
CA THR A 209 -12.42 -14.50 19.36
C THR A 209 -11.11 -15.29 19.44
N THR A 210 -10.18 -14.82 20.26
CA THR A 210 -9.11 -15.66 20.82
C THR A 210 -8.85 -15.25 22.27
N ALA A 211 -9.60 -15.86 23.19
CA ALA A 211 -9.24 -16.06 24.58
C ALA A 211 -9.38 -17.56 24.87
#